data_AF-A0A858R1W1-F1
#
_entry.id   AF-A0A858R1W1-F1
#
_cell.length_a   1.000
_cell.length_b   1.000
_cell.length_c   1.000
_cell.angle_alpha   90.00
_cell.angle_beta   90.00
_cell.angle_gamma   90.00
#
_symmetry.space_group_name_H-M   'P 1'
#
loop_
_entity.id
_entity.type
_entity.pdbx_description
1 polymer ?
#
loop_
_entity_poly.entity_id
_entity_poly.type
_entity_poly.pdbx_seq_one_letter_code
_entity_poly.pdbx_strand_id
1 'polypeptide(L)'
;MAAKITVKDEHLELLNRVRTVHMDEGNFEYEEVLQGLYYELDKPSVLSVLIIEQIAQGFFWIKRHTQDKESLVHSAMIGLVRDFSFSKPGAPKLAPRLSEAIEKGRYSEEYELFETELNIWKGVTIDELRSKATSSKIKDLRTLDDLINRQVQNLRHLQKSLDAIDFKKRIINKMDLELERIEAENAKLLIETEHA
;
A
#
# COMPACT_ATOMS: atom_id res chain seq x y z
N MET A 1 -10.71 -7.62 40.60
CA MET A 1 -9.58 -8.48 40.21
C MET A 1 -9.52 -8.50 38.68
N ALA A 2 -8.67 -7.66 38.10
CA ALA A 2 -8.11 -7.74 36.76
C ALA A 2 -7.19 -6.52 36.64
N ALA A 3 -5.92 -6.71 36.99
CA ALA A 3 -4.92 -5.67 36.84
C ALA A 3 -4.78 -5.36 35.34
N LYS A 4 -5.19 -4.17 34.91
CA LYS A 4 -4.72 -3.57 33.66
C LYS A 4 -3.24 -3.29 33.86
N ILE A 5 -2.41 -4.28 33.57
CA ILE A 5 -0.98 -4.08 33.41
C ILE A 5 -0.84 -3.18 32.18
N THR A 6 -0.72 -1.89 32.43
CA THR A 6 -0.22 -0.90 31.47
C THR A 6 1.27 -1.17 31.33
N VAL A 7 1.61 -2.24 30.60
CA VAL A 7 2.94 -2.36 30.02
C VAL A 7 3.00 -1.18 29.06
N LYS A 8 3.80 -0.17 29.39
CA LYS A 8 4.24 0.81 28.41
C LYS A 8 4.83 0.00 27.26
N ASP A 9 4.12 -0.06 26.16
CA ASP A 9 4.52 -0.87 25.02
C ASP A 9 5.69 -0.12 24.38
N GLU A 10 6.92 -0.37 24.88
CA GLU A 10 8.17 0.24 24.39
C GLU A 10 8.28 0.09 22.86
N HIS A 11 7.66 -0.97 22.34
CA HIS A 11 7.50 -1.23 20.93
C HIS A 11 6.69 -0.10 20.24
N LEU A 12 5.54 0.33 20.76
CA LEU A 12 4.78 1.45 20.19
C LEU A 12 5.50 2.81 20.32
N GLU A 13 6.25 3.01 21.41
CA GLU A 13 7.05 4.23 21.57
C GLU A 13 8.16 4.33 20.50
N LEU A 14 8.82 3.21 20.18
CA LEU A 14 9.81 3.15 19.10
C LEU A 14 9.16 3.42 17.73
N LEU A 15 8.00 2.81 17.47
CA LEU A 15 7.23 3.03 16.25
C LEU A 15 6.92 4.52 16.10
N ASN A 16 6.30 5.15 17.10
CA ASN A 16 5.91 6.56 17.05
C ASN A 16 7.11 7.51 16.90
N ARG A 17 8.29 7.15 17.40
CA ARG A 17 9.52 7.95 17.24
C ARG A 17 10.13 7.86 15.84
N VAL A 18 10.08 6.68 15.22
CA VAL A 18 10.77 6.39 13.95
C VAL A 18 9.84 6.55 12.74
N ARG A 19 8.53 6.60 12.98
CA ARG A 19 7.49 6.71 11.96
C ARG A 19 7.70 7.92 11.05
N THR A 20 7.64 7.67 9.75
CA THR A 20 7.84 8.68 8.71
C THR A 20 6.52 9.24 8.17
N VAL A 21 5.43 8.48 8.23
CA VAL A 21 4.14 8.86 7.63
C VAL A 21 3.01 8.78 8.65
N HIS A 22 2.42 9.93 8.97
CA HIS A 22 1.17 10.01 9.72
C HIS A 22 0.06 10.16 8.69
N MET A 23 -0.74 9.11 8.47
CA MET A 23 -1.92 9.21 7.62
C MET A 23 -3.03 9.86 8.45
N ASP A 24 -3.68 10.89 7.92
CA ASP A 24 -4.76 11.60 8.63
C ASP A 24 -5.92 10.66 9.02
N GLU A 25 -6.71 11.09 10.01
CA GLU A 25 -7.85 10.38 10.59
C GLU A 25 -8.78 9.78 9.52
N GLY A 26 -8.84 8.44 9.45
CA GLY A 26 -9.73 7.72 8.53
C GLY A 26 -9.17 6.42 7.98
N ASN A 27 -7.85 6.21 8.02
CA ASN A 27 -7.23 4.98 7.52
C ASN A 27 -7.04 3.92 8.62
N PHE A 28 -8.13 3.50 9.27
CA PHE A 28 -8.12 2.40 10.27
C PHE A 28 -7.46 1.13 9.70
N GLU A 29 -7.72 0.83 8.42
CA GLU A 29 -7.15 -0.35 7.75
C GLU A 29 -5.61 -0.29 7.65
N TYR A 30 -5.02 0.90 7.50
CA TYR A 30 -3.57 1.05 7.48
C TYR A 30 -2.97 0.79 8.87
N GLU A 31 -3.57 1.39 9.91
CA GLU A 31 -3.10 1.22 11.28
C GLU A 31 -3.26 -0.23 11.77
N GLU A 32 -4.35 -0.90 11.39
CA GLU A 32 -4.57 -2.32 11.71
C GLU A 32 -3.51 -3.21 11.07
N VAL A 33 -3.21 -2.99 9.77
CA VAL A 33 -2.16 -3.74 9.07
C VAL A 33 -0.79 -3.44 9.67
N LEU A 34 -0.50 -2.18 9.99
CA LEU A 34 0.78 -1.78 10.58
C LEU A 34 0.97 -2.42 11.96
N GLN A 35 -0.04 -2.36 12.82
CA GLN A 35 0.00 -2.96 14.15
C GLN A 35 0.13 -4.49 14.05
N GLY A 36 -0.61 -5.14 13.16
CA GLY A 36 -0.52 -6.57 12.92
C GLY A 36 0.89 -7.00 12.53
N LEU A 37 1.47 -6.38 11.51
CA LEU A 37 2.84 -6.65 11.08
C LEU A 37 3.86 -6.37 12.18
N TYR A 38 3.63 -5.36 13.00
CA TYR A 38 4.54 -4.99 14.08
C TYR A 38 4.52 -6.00 15.24
N TYR A 39 3.36 -6.58 15.57
CA TYR A 39 3.26 -7.65 16.58
C TYR A 39 3.90 -8.97 16.14
N GLU A 40 4.13 -9.16 14.84
CA GLU A 40 4.90 -10.31 14.32
C GLU A 40 6.42 -10.18 14.56
N LEU A 41 6.92 -9.02 15.01
CA LEU A 41 8.33 -8.83 15.34
C LEU A 41 8.67 -9.27 16.77
N ASP A 42 9.38 -10.38 16.91
CA ASP A 42 9.93 -10.83 18.20
C ASP A 42 10.88 -9.80 18.86
N LYS A 43 11.71 -9.10 18.05
CA LYS A 43 12.67 -8.08 18.51
C LYS A 43 12.75 -6.91 17.52
N PRO A 44 12.05 -5.79 17.76
CA PRO A 44 12.09 -4.67 16.83
C PRO A 44 13.43 -3.92 16.92
N SER A 45 14.12 -3.86 15.79
CA SER A 45 15.19 -2.91 15.52
C SER A 45 14.65 -1.69 14.77
N VAL A 46 15.36 -0.57 14.81
CA VAL A 46 14.99 0.65 14.03
C VAL A 46 14.80 0.32 12.54
N LEU A 47 15.65 -0.55 11.99
CA LEU A 47 15.56 -0.99 10.61
C LEU A 47 14.31 -1.83 10.34
N SER A 48 13.99 -2.79 11.21
CA SER A 48 12.81 -3.63 11.01
C SER A 48 11.52 -2.83 11.14
N VAL A 49 11.48 -1.83 12.03
CA VAL A 49 10.34 -0.90 12.15
C VAL A 49 10.14 -0.13 10.85
N LEU A 50 11.20 0.45 10.28
CA LEU A 50 11.14 1.18 9.01
C LEU A 50 10.70 0.30 7.84
N ILE A 51 11.22 -0.93 7.77
CA ILE A 51 10.84 -1.88 6.70
C ILE A 51 9.36 -2.23 6.80
N ILE A 52 8.85 -2.50 8.01
CA ILE A 52 7.43 -2.80 8.23
C ILE A 52 6.54 -1.61 7.88
N GLU A 53 6.95 -0.39 8.24
CA GLU A 53 6.21 0.82 7.85
C GLU A 53 6.11 0.92 6.31
N GLN A 54 7.21 0.69 5.59
CA GLN A 54 7.21 0.75 4.13
C GLN A 54 6.39 -0.39 3.48
N ILE A 55 6.38 -1.58 4.08
CA ILE A 55 5.53 -2.70 3.64
C ILE A 55 4.05 -2.36 3.85
N ALA A 56 3.68 -1.86 5.03
CA ALA A 56 2.32 -1.44 5.34
C ALA A 56 1.85 -0.34 4.36
N GLN A 57 2.69 0.66 4.09
CA GLN A 57 2.42 1.68 3.08
C GLN A 57 2.22 1.08 1.69
N GLY A 58 3.06 0.12 1.30
CA GLY A 58 2.93 -0.61 0.05
C GLY A 58 1.58 -1.31 -0.10
N PHE A 59 1.16 -2.08 0.91
CA PHE A 59 -0.14 -2.74 0.89
C PHE A 59 -1.31 -1.77 0.83
N PHE A 60 -1.24 -0.69 1.61
CA PHE A 60 -2.26 0.35 1.59
C PHE A 60 -2.43 0.96 0.19
N TRP A 61 -1.33 1.40 -0.44
CA TRP A 61 -1.38 2.00 -1.77
C TRP A 61 -1.81 1.01 -2.85
N ILE A 62 -1.44 -0.27 -2.75
CA ILE A 62 -1.91 -1.30 -3.67
C ILE A 62 -3.42 -1.50 -3.55
N LYS A 63 -3.96 -1.59 -2.33
CA LYS A 63 -5.40 -1.74 -2.10
C LYS A 63 -6.16 -0.50 -2.57
N ARG A 64 -5.62 0.69 -2.29
CA ARG A 64 -6.23 1.97 -2.65
C ARG A 64 -6.18 2.26 -4.15
N HIS A 65 -5.16 1.77 -4.85
CA HIS A 65 -4.99 1.99 -6.29
C HIS A 65 -6.24 1.73 -7.12
N THR A 66 -6.85 0.56 -6.91
CA THR A 66 -8.01 0.14 -7.70
C THR A 66 -9.17 1.09 -7.44
N GLN A 67 -9.37 1.49 -6.19
CA GLN A 67 -10.40 2.45 -5.81
C GLN A 67 -10.12 3.85 -6.42
N ASP A 68 -8.87 4.30 -6.42
CA ASP A 68 -8.49 5.60 -6.96
C ASP A 68 -8.65 5.64 -8.49
N LYS A 69 -8.31 4.56 -9.20
CA LYS A 69 -8.54 4.44 -10.66
C LYS A 69 -10.02 4.48 -10.99
N GLU A 70 -10.84 3.71 -10.27
CA GLU A 70 -12.29 3.73 -10.48
C GLU A 70 -12.89 5.09 -10.12
N SER A 71 -12.46 5.72 -9.03
CA SER A 71 -12.91 7.06 -8.63
C SER A 71 -12.57 8.13 -9.68
N LEU A 72 -11.39 8.04 -10.29
CA LEU A 72 -10.96 8.95 -11.34
C LEU A 72 -11.80 8.79 -12.62
N VAL A 73 -12.05 7.55 -13.04
CA VAL A 73 -12.92 7.26 -14.19
C VAL A 73 -14.35 7.72 -13.90
N HIS A 74 -14.87 7.42 -12.71
CA HIS A 74 -16.21 7.82 -12.28
C HIS A 74 -16.38 9.35 -12.28
N SER A 75 -15.43 10.09 -11.71
CA SER A 75 -15.42 11.55 -11.74
C SER A 75 -15.44 12.12 -13.16
N ALA A 76 -14.67 11.51 -14.07
CA ALA A 76 -14.68 11.91 -15.48
C ALA A 76 -16.00 11.56 -16.19
N MET A 77 -16.64 10.44 -15.87
CA MET A 77 -17.97 10.09 -16.39
C MET A 77 -19.02 11.11 -15.94
N ILE A 78 -19.01 11.51 -14.66
CA ILE A 78 -19.88 12.57 -14.13
C ILE A 78 -19.64 13.88 -14.86
N GLY A 79 -18.38 14.28 -15.05
CA GLY A 79 -18.01 15.49 -15.79
C GLY A 79 -18.58 15.49 -17.20
N LEU A 80 -18.39 14.37 -17.93
CA LEU A 80 -18.95 14.19 -19.26
C LEU A 80 -20.48 14.35 -19.23
N VAL A 81 -21.19 13.64 -18.35
CA VAL A 81 -22.67 13.73 -18.25
C VAL A 81 -23.14 15.14 -17.90
N ARG A 82 -22.42 15.85 -17.02
CA ARG A 82 -22.74 17.22 -16.63
C ARG A 82 -22.64 18.19 -17.81
N ASP A 83 -21.58 18.10 -18.60
CA ASP A 83 -21.38 18.96 -19.79
C ASP A 83 -22.53 18.81 -20.80
N PHE A 84 -23.13 17.62 -20.89
CA PHE A 84 -24.31 17.38 -21.73
C PHE A 84 -25.61 17.94 -21.13
N SER A 85 -25.80 17.86 -19.82
CA SER A 85 -27.01 18.36 -19.15
C SER A 85 -27.17 19.88 -19.33
N PHE A 86 -26.07 20.62 -19.47
CA PHE A 86 -26.08 22.05 -19.79
C PHE A 86 -26.36 22.35 -21.28
N SER A 87 -26.21 21.38 -22.19
CA SER A 87 -26.33 21.60 -23.63
C SER A 87 -27.76 21.51 -24.18
N LYS A 88 -28.71 20.92 -23.43
CA LYS A 88 -30.13 20.81 -23.83
C LYS A 88 -31.05 21.34 -22.73
N PRO A 89 -31.82 22.42 -22.97
CA PRO A 89 -32.85 22.88 -22.04
C PRO A 89 -33.87 21.76 -21.78
N GLY A 90 -34.08 21.40 -20.51
CA GLY A 90 -35.01 20.33 -20.10
C GLY A 90 -34.40 18.93 -19.93
N ALA A 91 -33.07 18.79 -20.09
CA ALA A 91 -32.40 17.53 -19.81
C ALA A 91 -32.49 17.16 -18.30
N PRO A 92 -32.84 15.90 -17.96
CA PRO A 92 -32.85 15.46 -16.57
C PRO A 92 -31.45 15.56 -15.94
N LYS A 93 -31.39 15.69 -14.61
CA LYS A 93 -30.13 15.69 -13.84
C LYS A 93 -29.55 14.27 -13.83
N LEU A 94 -28.92 13.87 -14.93
CA LEU A 94 -28.35 12.53 -15.12
C LEU A 94 -27.06 12.31 -14.31
N ALA A 95 -26.33 13.38 -13.96
CA ALA A 95 -25.07 13.30 -13.23
C ALA A 95 -25.18 12.66 -11.82
N PRO A 96 -26.11 13.07 -10.93
CA PRO A 96 -26.29 12.40 -9.64
C PRO A 96 -26.85 10.98 -9.76
N ARG A 97 -27.72 10.72 -10.76
CA ARG A 97 -28.29 9.38 -11.01
C ARG A 97 -27.26 8.39 -11.52
N LEU A 98 -26.22 8.86 -12.21
CA LEU A 98 -25.09 8.01 -12.65
C LEU A 98 -24.41 7.32 -11.46
N SER A 99 -24.14 8.08 -10.39
CA SER A 99 -23.50 7.53 -9.18
C SER A 99 -24.35 6.44 -8.54
N GLU A 100 -25.66 6.70 -8.42
CA GLU A 100 -26.61 5.75 -7.84
C GLU A 100 -26.73 4.47 -8.69
N ALA A 101 -26.81 4.61 -10.02
CA ALA A 101 -26.84 3.47 -10.93
C ALA A 101 -25.56 2.62 -10.82
N ILE A 102 -24.38 3.25 -10.77
CA ILE A 102 -23.09 2.54 -10.64
C ILE A 102 -22.98 1.83 -9.29
N GLU A 103 -23.48 2.43 -8.21
CA GLU A 103 -23.46 1.85 -6.87
C GLU A 103 -24.38 0.62 -6.76
N LYS A 104 -25.55 0.66 -7.40
CA LYS A 104 -26.49 -0.48 -7.44
C LYS A 104 -25.99 -1.63 -8.32
N GLY A 105 -25.14 -1.33 -9.29
CA GLY A 105 -24.44 -2.30 -10.11
C GLY A 105 -25.16 -2.68 -11.41
N ARG A 106 -24.42 -3.29 -12.33
CA ARG A 106 -24.81 -3.50 -13.74
C ARG A 106 -26.11 -4.31 -13.96
N TYR A 107 -26.51 -5.11 -12.98
CA TYR A 107 -27.68 -5.99 -13.07
C TYR A 107 -28.86 -5.50 -12.21
N SER A 108 -28.81 -4.25 -11.75
CA SER A 108 -29.91 -3.65 -11.02
C SER A 108 -30.93 -3.03 -11.97
N GLU A 109 -32.20 -3.02 -11.58
CA GLU A 109 -33.28 -2.39 -12.34
C GLU A 109 -32.97 -0.89 -12.55
N GLU A 110 -32.40 -0.23 -11.55
CA GLU A 110 -32.01 1.18 -11.61
C GLU A 110 -30.89 1.44 -12.64
N TYR A 111 -29.95 0.49 -12.79
CA TYR A 111 -28.90 0.58 -13.80
C TYR A 111 -29.46 0.45 -15.22
N GLU A 112 -30.34 -0.53 -15.46
CA GLU A 112 -30.98 -0.74 -16.77
C GLU A 112 -31.90 0.43 -17.16
N LEU A 113 -32.67 0.96 -16.20
CA LEU A 113 -33.50 2.15 -16.39
C LEU A 113 -32.63 3.37 -16.72
N PHE A 114 -31.53 3.56 -16.00
CA PHE A 114 -30.61 4.67 -16.25
C PHE A 114 -29.90 4.53 -17.60
N GLU A 115 -29.48 3.33 -17.99
CA GLU A 115 -28.87 3.08 -19.29
C GLU A 115 -29.84 3.38 -20.44
N THR A 116 -31.10 2.99 -20.30
CA THR A 116 -32.16 3.28 -21.27
C THR A 116 -32.39 4.79 -21.38
N GLU A 117 -32.49 5.51 -20.25
CA GLU A 117 -32.61 6.96 -20.25
C GLU A 117 -31.39 7.64 -20.88
N LEU A 118 -30.18 7.20 -20.55
CA LEU A 118 -28.94 7.74 -21.10
C LEU A 118 -28.90 7.56 -22.63
N ASN A 119 -29.34 6.40 -23.11
CA ASN A 119 -29.44 6.11 -24.54
C ASN A 119 -30.49 7.01 -25.22
N ILE A 120 -31.66 7.22 -24.63
CA ILE A 120 -32.68 8.11 -25.19
C ILE A 120 -32.17 9.57 -25.29
N TRP A 121 -31.51 10.08 -24.26
CA TRP A 121 -31.12 11.49 -24.20
C TRP A 121 -29.84 11.81 -24.98
N LYS A 122 -28.91 10.86 -25.02
CA LYS A 122 -27.54 11.06 -25.51
C LYS A 122 -27.12 10.08 -26.61
N GLY A 123 -27.83 8.96 -26.79
CA GLY A 123 -27.49 7.92 -27.75
C GLY A 123 -26.19 7.19 -27.41
N VAL A 124 -25.83 7.13 -26.12
CA VAL A 124 -24.64 6.40 -25.67
C VAL A 124 -25.00 5.43 -24.55
N THR A 125 -24.27 4.33 -24.50
CA THR A 125 -24.33 3.39 -23.37
C THR A 125 -23.41 3.83 -22.23
N ILE A 126 -23.57 3.20 -21.06
CA ILE A 126 -22.69 3.46 -19.92
C ILE A 126 -21.27 2.98 -20.21
N ASP A 127 -21.11 1.91 -20.99
CA ASP A 127 -19.80 1.40 -21.41
C ASP A 127 -19.07 2.36 -22.37
N GLU A 128 -19.78 2.96 -23.32
CA GLU A 128 -19.23 3.98 -24.20
C GLU A 128 -18.84 5.24 -23.42
N LEU A 129 -19.67 5.64 -22.45
CA LEU A 129 -19.36 6.74 -21.54
C LEU A 129 -18.09 6.43 -20.74
N ARG A 130 -17.96 5.21 -20.20
CA ARG A 130 -16.79 4.75 -19.46
C ARG A 130 -15.55 4.75 -20.36
N SER A 131 -15.63 4.18 -21.56
CA SER A 131 -14.54 4.17 -22.54
C SER A 131 -14.04 5.59 -22.87
N LYS A 132 -14.97 6.53 -23.07
CA LYS A 132 -14.64 7.94 -23.31
C LYS A 132 -14.00 8.62 -22.10
N ALA A 133 -14.50 8.33 -20.90
CA ALA A 133 -13.93 8.84 -19.65
C ALA A 133 -12.52 8.28 -19.40
N THR A 134 -12.32 6.98 -19.58
CA THR A 134 -11.01 6.33 -19.49
C THR A 134 -10.03 6.90 -20.51
N SER A 135 -10.46 7.11 -21.75
CA SER A 135 -9.62 7.72 -22.79
C SER A 135 -9.21 9.16 -22.43
N SER A 136 -10.14 9.94 -21.86
CA SER A 136 -9.86 11.31 -21.37
C SER A 136 -8.84 11.30 -20.22
N LYS A 137 -8.92 10.31 -19.33
CA LYS A 137 -8.08 10.19 -18.14
C LYS A 137 -6.88 9.26 -18.29
N ILE A 138 -6.55 8.83 -19.51
CA ILE A 138 -5.50 7.83 -19.75
C ILE A 138 -4.12 8.25 -19.22
N LYS A 139 -3.79 9.55 -19.27
CA LYS A 139 -2.51 10.07 -18.74
C LYS A 139 -2.45 10.01 -17.21
N ASP A 140 -3.55 10.39 -16.56
CA ASP A 140 -3.69 10.37 -15.11
C ASP A 140 -3.68 8.92 -14.60
N LEU A 141 -4.36 8.00 -15.29
CA LEU A 141 -4.33 6.56 -15.01
C LEU A 141 -2.94 5.96 -15.16
N ARG A 142 -2.19 6.33 -16.21
CA ARG A 142 -0.79 5.91 -16.37
C ARG A 142 0.09 6.40 -15.24
N THR A 143 -0.14 7.62 -14.76
CA THR A 143 0.62 8.19 -13.64
C THR A 143 0.35 7.39 -12.35
N LEU A 144 -0.90 7.01 -12.09
CA LEU A 144 -1.24 6.13 -10.98
C LEU A 144 -0.56 4.76 -11.12
N ASP A 145 -0.64 4.13 -12.29
CA ASP A 145 0.02 2.85 -12.56
C ASP A 145 1.54 2.94 -12.33
N ASP A 146 2.18 4.04 -12.77
CA ASP A 146 3.61 4.28 -12.58
C ASP A 146 3.99 4.44 -11.10
N LEU A 147 3.17 5.11 -10.30
CA LEU A 147 3.41 5.29 -8.87
C LEU A 147 3.39 3.95 -8.13
N ILE A 148 2.46 3.05 -8.46
CA ILE A 148 2.42 1.71 -7.84
C ILE A 148 3.51 0.80 -8.37
N ASN A 149 3.86 0.90 -9.64
CA ASN A 149 5.03 0.18 -10.15
C ASN A 149 6.29 0.60 -9.38
N ARG A 150 6.48 1.90 -9.10
CA ARG A 150 7.58 2.37 -8.25
C ARG A 150 7.49 1.81 -6.83
N GLN A 151 6.30 1.78 -6.24
CA GLN A 151 6.11 1.23 -4.89
C GLN A 151 6.45 -0.27 -4.83
N VAL A 152 6.03 -1.05 -5.82
CA VAL A 152 6.37 -2.47 -5.93
C VAL A 152 7.89 -2.68 -6.10
N GLN A 153 8.56 -1.82 -6.87
CA GLN A 153 10.03 -1.87 -6.97
C GLN A 153 10.70 -1.49 -5.65
N ASN A 154 10.21 -0.48 -4.93
CA ASN A 154 10.73 -0.13 -3.61
C ASN A 154 10.63 -1.31 -2.63
N LEU A 155 9.49 -2.01 -2.59
CA LEU A 155 9.33 -3.22 -1.78
C LEU A 155 10.34 -4.32 -2.15
N ARG A 156 10.58 -4.54 -3.45
CA ARG A 156 11.60 -5.49 -3.93
C ARG A 156 13.02 -5.08 -3.53
N HIS A 157 13.33 -3.78 -3.58
CA HIS A 157 14.64 -3.27 -3.15
C HIS A 157 14.84 -3.41 -1.64
N LEU A 158 13.80 -3.17 -0.84
CA LEU A 158 13.82 -3.40 0.61
C LEU A 158 14.05 -4.88 0.93
N GLN A 159 13.36 -5.79 0.25
CA GLN A 159 13.58 -7.24 0.41
C GLN A 159 15.03 -7.63 0.12
N LYS A 160 15.60 -7.20 -1.01
CA LYS A 160 17.01 -7.46 -1.34
C LYS A 160 17.99 -6.87 -0.31
N SER A 161 17.66 -5.71 0.23
CA SER A 161 18.50 -5.05 1.24
C SER A 161 18.46 -5.82 2.57
N LEU A 162 17.30 -6.35 2.95
CA LEU A 162 17.14 -7.23 4.10
C LEU A 162 17.95 -8.52 3.93
N ASP A 163 17.82 -9.20 2.80
CA ASP A 163 18.57 -10.42 2.48
C ASP A 163 20.09 -10.21 2.57
N ALA A 164 20.57 -9.06 2.09
CA ALA A 164 21.99 -8.69 2.16
C ALA A 164 22.47 -8.43 3.60
N ILE A 165 21.62 -7.84 4.44
CA ILE A 165 21.93 -7.60 5.86
C ILE A 165 22.00 -8.92 6.62
N ASP A 166 21.07 -9.84 6.39
CA ASP A 166 21.08 -11.15 7.02
C ASP A 166 22.23 -12.03 6.53
N PHE A 167 22.61 -11.89 5.26
CA PHE A 167 23.83 -12.50 4.73
C PHE A 167 25.09 -11.95 5.41
N LYS A 168 25.21 -10.62 5.59
CA LYS A 168 26.33 -10.00 6.31
C LYS A 168 26.44 -10.47 7.76
N LYS A 169 25.31 -10.55 8.49
CA LYS A 169 25.29 -11.09 9.86
C LYS A 169 25.84 -12.52 9.92
N ARG A 170 25.44 -13.38 8.98
CA ARG A 170 25.95 -14.76 8.89
C ARG A 170 27.46 -14.82 8.64
N ILE A 171 27.99 -13.95 7.79
CA ILE A 171 29.43 -13.86 7.55
C ILE A 171 30.18 -13.40 8.80
N ILE A 172 29.69 -12.36 9.48
CA ILE A 172 30.32 -11.86 10.71
C ILE A 172 30.39 -12.97 11.76
N ASN A 173 29.28 -13.66 12.02
CA ASN A 173 29.26 -14.78 12.97
C ASN A 173 30.25 -15.89 12.59
N LYS A 174 30.43 -16.16 11.30
CA LYS A 174 31.41 -17.15 10.83
C LYS A 174 32.85 -16.66 11.07
N MET A 175 33.13 -15.39 10.81
CA MET A 175 34.45 -14.79 11.02
C MET A 175 34.81 -14.75 12.52
N ASP A 176 33.84 -14.44 13.39
CA ASP A 176 34.04 -14.45 14.84
C ASP A 176 34.42 -15.86 15.33
N LEU A 177 33.73 -16.90 14.84
CA LEU A 177 34.08 -18.30 15.14
C LEU A 177 35.45 -18.71 14.60
N GLU A 178 35.84 -18.21 13.42
CA GLU A 178 37.18 -18.46 12.87
C GLU A 178 38.26 -17.75 13.69
N LEU A 179 38.01 -16.53 14.18
CA LEU A 179 38.90 -15.81 15.08
C LEU A 179 39.07 -16.54 16.42
N GLU A 180 37.98 -16.95 17.07
CA GLU A 180 38.02 -17.73 18.31
C GLU A 180 38.86 -19.01 18.15
N ARG A 181 38.72 -19.69 16.99
CA ARG A 181 39.50 -20.89 16.69
C ARG A 181 40.99 -20.59 16.54
N ILE A 182 41.35 -19.53 15.80
CA ILE A 182 42.75 -19.13 15.59
C ILE A 182 43.38 -18.69 16.92
N GLU A 183 42.66 -17.94 17.75
CA GLU A 183 43.12 -17.52 19.07
C GLU A 183 43.37 -18.73 19.98
N ALA A 184 42.47 -19.71 20.00
CA ALA A 184 42.64 -20.95 20.76
C ALA A 184 43.83 -21.79 20.26
N GLU A 185 44.08 -21.82 18.96
CA GLU A 185 45.23 -22.52 18.36
C GLU A 185 46.55 -21.83 18.70
N ASN A 186 46.61 -20.50 18.58
CA ASN A 186 47.79 -19.72 18.99
C ASN A 186 48.08 -19.85 20.49
N ALA A 187 47.05 -19.87 21.34
CA ALA A 187 47.21 -20.07 22.77
C ALA A 187 47.81 -21.46 23.09
N LYS A 188 47.41 -22.51 22.37
CA LYS A 188 48.01 -23.84 22.52
C LYS A 188 49.48 -23.87 22.09
N LEU A 189 49.80 -23.27 20.94
CA LEU A 189 51.17 -23.22 20.43
C LEU A 189 52.10 -22.47 21.39
N LEU A 190 51.63 -21.38 22.00
CA LEU A 190 52.40 -20.64 23.01
C LEU A 190 52.73 -21.52 24.23
N ILE A 191 51.78 -22.28 24.74
CA ILE A 191 51.99 -23.21 25.86
C ILE A 191 53.01 -24.31 25.48
N GLU A 192 52.93 -24.84 24.27
CA GLU A 192 53.88 -25.84 23.77
C GLU A 192 55.31 -25.28 23.64
N THR A 193 55.46 -24.00 23.25
CA THR A 193 56.77 -23.34 23.18
C THR A 193 57.35 -22.92 24.53
N GLU A 194 56.52 -22.68 25.55
CA GLU A 194 56.99 -22.37 26.92
C GLU A 194 57.37 -23.62 27.73
N HIS A 195 57.00 -24.82 27.26
CA HIS A 195 57.29 -26.11 27.93
C HIS A 195 58.34 -26.95 27.18
N ALA A 196 58.91 -26.44 26.09
CA ALA A 196 60.01 -27.02 25.33
C ALA A 196 61.35 -26.35 25.67
#